data_AF-A0AAD8P1E6-F1
#
_entry.id   AF-A0AAD8P1E6-F1
#
_cell.length_a   1.000
_cell.length_b   1.000
_cell.length_c   1.000
_cell.angle_alpha   90.00
_cell.angle_beta   90.00
_cell.angle_gamma   90.00
#
_symmetry.space_group_name_H-M   'P 1'
#
loop_
_entity.id
_entity.type
_entity.pdbx_description
1 polymer ?
#
loop_
_entity_poly.entity_id
_entity_poly.type
_entity_poly.pdbx_seq_one_letter_code
_entity_poly.pdbx_strand_id
1 'polypeptide(L)'
;MAVAEIFIGAFITVLFEKLASADLIRLARSVGVYSELEKWNNTLFQIQAVLVDAGHKHIKEKSVQLWLNKLQHLAYEIDDVLDGLTTEAMCRKLKQECNSSKLLSINSASCCTVFNLCTIKYDSKMSFKLDEITTKLNGLVEEKNILGLVNNVERSNGKSGRLEETSLVDLSRIVGRDGDKEVLLGKLLGRESRDENVSIVSIVGLGGIGKTTLAQVLYNDKEVRDHFKLMSWVCVSDEFDVFNISKAIFKDVGGEDKKFETLNQLQLTLTEKLANKRFLLVLDDVWNENYDEWELLQRPFVVGAPGSKVIVTTRKTMVASVMDSVQTYHLELLSNEKALSLLAQHALGKQNFDAHPTLKSHGEGIVKKCGGLPLALRALGRVLRTKSSNDEWNELLNSDVWNLENESKILPALRLSYYDLPPHLKQMFAYCCLFPKDYVFISLAK
;
A
#
# COMPACT_ATOMS: atom_id res chain seq x y z
N MET A 1 7.35 11.37 0.11
CA MET A 1 7.30 12.73 -0.47
C MET A 1 6.81 12.79 -1.92
N ALA A 2 6.75 11.68 -2.67
CA ALA A 2 5.96 11.62 -3.92
C ALA A 2 4.45 11.92 -3.72
N VAL A 3 3.96 11.76 -2.49
CA VAL A 3 2.57 11.99 -2.07
C VAL A 3 2.06 13.41 -2.36
N ALA A 4 2.94 14.43 -2.37
CA ALA A 4 2.52 15.82 -2.54
C ALA A 4 1.92 16.08 -3.94
N GLU A 5 2.64 15.75 -5.02
CA GLU A 5 2.17 15.87 -6.41
C GLU A 5 0.81 15.18 -6.64
N ILE A 6 0.68 13.99 -6.07
CA ILE A 6 -0.42 13.07 -6.29
C ILE A 6 -1.65 13.50 -5.48
N PHE A 7 -1.46 13.92 -4.23
CA PHE A 7 -2.49 14.55 -3.42
C PHE A 7 -3.01 15.81 -4.11
N ILE A 8 -2.12 16.68 -4.56
CA ILE A 8 -2.46 17.91 -5.27
C ILE A 8 -3.25 17.61 -6.55
N GLY A 9 -2.88 16.58 -7.31
CA GLY A 9 -3.57 16.22 -8.56
C GLY A 9 -5.04 15.80 -8.39
N ALA A 10 -5.37 14.95 -7.40
CA ALA A 10 -6.79 14.69 -7.09
C ALA A 10 -7.46 15.86 -6.42
N PHE A 11 -6.76 16.56 -5.55
CA PHE A 11 -7.34 17.68 -4.84
C PHE A 11 -7.76 18.78 -5.83
N ILE A 12 -6.94 19.07 -6.86
CA ILE A 12 -7.31 19.93 -7.99
C ILE A 12 -8.50 19.36 -8.77
N THR A 13 -8.64 18.04 -8.89
CA THR A 13 -9.82 17.42 -9.51
C THR A 13 -11.09 17.68 -8.69
N VAL A 14 -11.02 17.59 -7.36
CA VAL A 14 -12.12 17.97 -6.46
C VAL A 14 -12.44 19.47 -6.58
N LEU A 15 -11.41 20.33 -6.70
CA LEU A 15 -11.63 21.75 -6.95
C LEU A 15 -12.37 22.00 -8.27
N PHE A 16 -12.08 21.24 -9.34
CA PHE A 16 -12.84 21.32 -10.58
C PHE A 16 -14.30 20.92 -10.42
N GLU A 17 -14.58 19.84 -9.67
CA GLU A 17 -15.96 19.44 -9.37
C GLU A 17 -16.70 20.52 -8.58
N LYS A 18 -16.05 21.11 -7.57
CA LYS A 18 -16.62 22.23 -6.80
C LYS A 18 -16.87 23.46 -7.67
N LEU A 19 -15.92 23.85 -8.51
CA LEU A 19 -16.03 24.97 -9.47
C LEU A 19 -17.15 24.76 -10.50
N ALA A 20 -17.42 23.50 -10.87
CA ALA A 20 -18.48 23.13 -11.80
C ALA A 20 -19.88 23.06 -11.15
N SER A 21 -19.99 23.23 -9.82
CA SER A 21 -21.26 23.17 -9.10
C SER A 21 -22.25 24.23 -9.59
N ALA A 22 -23.44 23.78 -10.00
CA ALA A 22 -24.49 24.68 -10.51
C ALA A 22 -24.92 25.73 -9.48
N ASP A 23 -24.92 25.37 -8.20
CA ASP A 23 -25.29 26.27 -7.10
C ASP A 23 -24.25 27.36 -6.87
N LEU A 24 -22.98 26.98 -6.95
CA LEU A 24 -21.85 27.89 -6.86
C LEU A 24 -21.85 28.86 -8.04
N ILE A 25 -22.00 28.36 -9.28
CA ILE A 25 -22.02 29.19 -10.50
C ILE A 25 -23.14 30.23 -10.44
N ARG A 26 -24.34 29.82 -10.00
CA ARG A 26 -25.49 30.72 -9.87
C ARG A 26 -25.22 31.84 -8.86
N LEU A 27 -24.62 31.49 -7.71
CA LEU A 27 -24.27 32.48 -6.69
C LEU A 27 -23.15 33.41 -7.17
N ALA A 28 -22.08 32.86 -7.76
CA ALA A 28 -20.94 33.61 -8.26
C ALA A 28 -21.35 34.66 -9.30
N ARG A 29 -22.30 34.33 -10.19
CA ARG A 29 -22.89 35.29 -11.13
C ARG A 29 -23.70 36.38 -10.45
N SER A 30 -24.45 36.04 -9.40
CA SER A 30 -25.24 37.03 -8.65
C SER A 30 -24.39 38.00 -7.82
N VAL A 31 -23.19 37.56 -7.41
CA VAL A 31 -22.23 38.34 -6.60
C VAL A 31 -21.19 39.03 -7.49
N GLY A 32 -21.09 38.68 -8.77
CA GLY A 32 -20.16 39.29 -9.72
C GLY A 32 -18.73 38.74 -9.67
N VAL A 33 -18.51 37.56 -9.07
CA VAL A 33 -17.18 36.93 -8.91
C VAL A 33 -16.95 35.73 -9.86
N TYR A 34 -17.87 35.53 -10.80
CA TYR A 34 -17.82 34.39 -11.72
C TYR A 34 -16.61 34.43 -12.66
N SER A 35 -16.22 35.62 -13.12
CA SER A 35 -15.05 35.82 -13.99
C SER A 35 -13.75 35.37 -13.32
N GLU A 36 -13.63 35.59 -12.01
CA GLU A 36 -12.47 35.24 -11.20
C GLU A 36 -12.38 33.72 -11.04
N LEU A 37 -13.51 33.05 -10.75
CA LEU A 37 -13.58 31.59 -10.67
C LEU A 37 -13.30 30.91 -12.02
N GLU A 38 -13.75 31.50 -13.13
CA GLU A 38 -13.44 31.01 -14.47
C GLU A 38 -11.94 31.14 -14.78
N LYS A 39 -11.30 32.24 -14.37
CA LYS A 39 -9.83 32.39 -14.45
C LYS A 39 -9.13 31.30 -13.65
N TRP A 40 -9.57 31.03 -12.42
CA TRP A 40 -8.97 29.97 -11.59
C TRP A 40 -9.07 28.61 -12.25
N ASN A 41 -10.22 28.27 -12.82
CA ASN A 41 -10.43 27.03 -13.55
C ASN A 41 -9.41 26.86 -14.69
N ASN A 42 -9.21 27.91 -15.49
CA ASN A 42 -8.23 27.89 -16.58
C ASN A 42 -6.78 27.76 -16.08
N THR A 43 -6.42 28.47 -15.01
CA THR A 43 -5.07 28.44 -14.43
C THR A 43 -4.77 27.08 -13.78
N LEU A 44 -5.72 26.52 -13.04
CA LEU A 44 -5.62 25.18 -12.45
C LEU A 44 -5.46 24.10 -13.53
N PHE A 45 -6.09 24.27 -14.70
CA PHE A 45 -5.95 23.34 -15.81
C PHE A 45 -4.52 23.35 -16.38
N GLN A 46 -3.91 24.53 -16.52
CA GLN A 46 -2.52 24.67 -16.97
C GLN A 46 -1.51 24.09 -15.98
N ILE A 47 -1.82 24.17 -14.68
CA ILE A 47 -1.02 23.59 -13.61
C ILE A 47 -1.18 22.06 -13.59
N GLN A 48 -2.42 21.55 -13.70
CA GLN A 48 -2.68 20.10 -13.72
C GLN A 48 -1.92 19.40 -14.86
N ALA A 49 -1.81 20.04 -16.01
CA ALA A 49 -1.12 19.49 -17.19
C ALA A 49 0.37 19.20 -16.98
N VAL A 50 1.01 19.80 -15.96
CA VAL A 50 2.44 19.61 -15.67
C VAL A 50 2.75 18.90 -14.38
N LEU A 51 1.73 18.49 -13.61
CA LEU A 51 1.94 17.81 -12.35
C LEU A 51 2.75 16.52 -12.51
N VAL A 52 2.50 15.76 -13.57
CA VAL A 52 3.22 14.51 -13.86
C VAL A 52 4.72 14.75 -14.06
N ASP A 53 5.10 15.79 -14.80
CA ASP A 53 6.51 16.16 -15.01
C ASP A 53 7.15 16.71 -13.72
N ALA A 54 6.43 17.56 -12.98
CA ALA A 54 6.84 18.06 -11.67
C ALA A 54 7.04 16.91 -10.66
N GLY A 55 6.21 15.87 -10.75
CA GLY A 55 6.31 14.63 -10.02
C GLY A 55 7.61 13.88 -10.18
N HIS A 56 8.17 13.88 -11.38
CA HIS A 56 9.46 13.26 -11.65
C HIS A 56 10.62 14.19 -11.25
N LYS A 57 10.51 15.48 -11.54
CA LYS A 57 11.59 16.47 -11.29
C LYS A 57 11.79 16.84 -9.81
N HIS A 58 10.75 16.80 -8.97
CA HIS A 58 10.87 17.15 -7.55
C HIS A 58 11.82 16.24 -6.76
N ILE A 59 12.10 15.04 -7.27
CA ILE A 59 13.03 14.08 -6.67
C ILE A 59 14.46 14.65 -6.67
N LYS A 60 14.82 15.44 -7.69
CA LYS A 60 16.16 16.00 -7.89
C LYS A 60 16.23 17.48 -7.59
N GLU A 61 15.18 18.22 -7.93
CA GLU A 61 15.18 19.67 -7.91
C GLU A 61 14.38 20.21 -6.73
N LYS A 62 15.09 20.73 -5.72
CA LYS A 62 14.48 21.33 -4.54
C LYS A 62 13.54 22.50 -4.90
N SER A 63 13.82 23.22 -5.99
CA SER A 63 12.97 24.29 -6.50
C SER A 63 11.59 23.78 -6.94
N VAL A 64 11.53 22.62 -7.62
CA VAL A 64 10.27 21.97 -8.02
C VAL A 64 9.51 21.43 -6.81
N GLN A 65 10.22 20.92 -5.80
CA GLN A 65 9.61 20.51 -4.53
C GLN A 65 8.95 21.69 -3.80
N LEU A 66 9.62 22.84 -3.73
CA LEU A 66 9.07 24.05 -3.14
C LEU A 66 7.84 24.55 -3.91
N TRP A 67 7.88 24.49 -5.25
CA TRP A 67 6.74 24.83 -6.09
C TRP A 67 5.52 23.93 -5.84
N LEU A 68 5.71 22.61 -5.73
CA LEU A 68 4.64 21.68 -5.37
C LEU A 68 4.06 21.97 -3.98
N ASN A 69 4.90 22.28 -2.99
CA ASN A 69 4.41 22.63 -1.65
C ASN A 69 3.59 23.92 -1.66
N LYS A 70 4.04 24.96 -2.39
CA LYS A 70 3.27 26.21 -2.55
C LYS A 70 1.91 25.93 -3.19
N LEU A 71 1.89 25.09 -4.24
CA LEU A 71 0.66 24.69 -4.90
C LEU A 71 -0.28 23.93 -3.97
N GLN A 72 0.25 23.05 -3.11
CA GLN A 72 -0.54 22.34 -2.11
C GLN A 72 -1.23 23.30 -1.14
N HIS A 73 -0.48 24.24 -0.57
CA HIS A 73 -1.03 25.24 0.34
C HIS A 73 -2.10 26.10 -0.34
N LEU A 74 -1.83 26.55 -1.57
CA LEU A 74 -2.78 27.35 -2.33
C LEU A 74 -4.06 26.58 -2.65
N ALA A 75 -3.96 25.28 -2.95
CA ALA A 75 -5.13 24.47 -3.21
C ALA A 75 -6.06 24.42 -1.98
N TYR A 76 -5.51 24.35 -0.75
CA TYR A 76 -6.33 24.38 0.47
C TYR A 76 -7.00 25.74 0.65
N GLU A 77 -6.28 26.84 0.37
CA GLU A 77 -6.87 28.19 0.40
C GLU A 77 -8.04 28.34 -0.60
N ILE A 78 -7.90 27.75 -1.79
CA ILE A 78 -8.98 27.72 -2.80
C ILE A 78 -10.17 26.91 -2.27
N ASP A 79 -9.93 25.73 -1.70
CA ASP A 79 -10.99 24.86 -1.17
C ASP A 79 -11.80 25.55 -0.06
N ASP A 80 -11.12 26.21 0.88
CA ASP A 80 -11.74 26.99 1.95
C ASP A 80 -12.67 28.09 1.41
N VAL A 81 -12.26 28.76 0.33
CA VAL A 81 -13.06 29.81 -0.32
C VAL A 81 -14.27 29.22 -1.04
N LEU A 82 -14.09 28.11 -1.76
CA LEU A 82 -15.18 27.42 -2.46
C LEU A 82 -16.22 26.86 -1.49
N ASP A 83 -15.78 26.31 -0.34
CA ASP A 83 -16.69 25.82 0.71
C ASP A 83 -17.44 26.96 1.38
N GLY A 84 -16.78 28.10 1.60
CA GLY A 84 -17.44 29.33 2.05
C GLY A 84 -18.55 29.78 1.12
N LEU A 85 -18.28 29.85 -0.19
CA LEU A 85 -19.27 30.24 -1.21
C LEU A 85 -20.41 29.22 -1.33
N THR A 86 -20.10 27.93 -1.27
CA THR A 86 -21.09 26.86 -1.34
C THR A 86 -22.02 26.90 -0.13
N THR A 87 -21.46 27.13 1.06
CA THR A 87 -22.25 27.31 2.30
C THR A 87 -23.18 28.51 2.20
N GLU A 88 -22.70 29.65 1.67
CA GLU A 88 -23.55 30.83 1.46
C GLU A 88 -24.65 30.57 0.43
N ALA A 89 -24.37 29.80 -0.63
CA ALA A 89 -25.36 29.42 -1.63
C ALA A 89 -26.49 28.57 -1.02
N MET A 90 -26.14 27.64 -0.13
CA MET A 90 -27.11 26.84 0.63
C MET A 90 -27.94 27.72 1.59
N CYS A 91 -27.30 28.63 2.32
CA CYS A 91 -27.99 29.57 3.21
C CYS A 91 -29.01 30.44 2.45
N ARG A 92 -28.70 30.91 1.23
CA ARG A 92 -29.63 31.70 0.41
C ARG A 92 -30.81 30.88 -0.10
N LYS A 93 -30.61 29.60 -0.45
CA LYS A 93 -31.70 28.69 -0.82
C LYS A 93 -32.67 28.48 0.34
N LEU A 94 -32.16 28.20 1.54
CA LEU A 94 -32.98 28.03 2.75
C LEU A 94 -33.78 29.29 3.08
N LYS A 95 -33.21 30.49 2.88
CA LYS A 95 -33.93 31.76 3.03
C LYS A 95 -35.09 31.91 2.03
N GLN A 96 -34.92 31.48 0.78
CA GLN A 96 -36.00 31.51 -0.23
C GLN A 96 -37.12 30.52 0.09
N GLU A 97 -36.79 29.33 0.59
CA GLU A 97 -37.77 28.30 0.96
C GLU A 97 -38.60 28.74 2.19
N CYS A 98 -37.97 29.28 3.23
CA CYS A 98 -38.68 29.84 4.39
C CYS A 98 -39.64 30.99 4.04
N ASN A 99 -39.30 31.79 3.02
CA ASN A 99 -40.17 32.88 2.56
C ASN A 99 -41.36 32.40 1.70
N SER A 100 -41.34 31.14 1.24
CA SER A 100 -42.40 30.56 0.39
C SER A 100 -43.47 29.80 1.19
N SER A 101 -43.15 29.34 2.40
CA SER A 101 -44.10 28.75 3.34
C SER A 101 -44.93 29.82 4.05
N LYS A 102 -46.07 30.18 3.45
CA LYS A 102 -47.16 30.87 4.17
C LYS A 102 -47.75 29.92 5.22
N LEU A 103 -47.25 29.93 6.45
CA LEU A 103 -48.06 29.63 7.66
C LEU A 103 -47.32 30.01 8.94
N LEU A 104 -47.98 30.91 9.68
CA LEU A 104 -47.88 31.26 11.10
C LEU A 104 -46.67 32.11 11.56
N SER A 105 -47.05 33.35 11.87
CA SER A 105 -46.40 34.30 12.78
C SER A 105 -45.76 33.65 14.00
N ILE A 106 -44.43 33.64 14.06
CA ILE A 106 -43.70 33.80 15.31
C ILE A 106 -42.63 34.87 15.10
N ASN A 107 -42.74 35.92 15.90
CA ASN A 107 -41.72 36.96 16.08
C ASN A 107 -40.39 36.30 16.48
N SER A 108 -39.51 36.08 15.51
CA SER A 108 -38.08 35.89 15.75
C SER A 108 -37.29 36.90 14.92
N ALA A 109 -37.52 38.19 15.21
CA ALA A 109 -36.75 39.31 14.67
C ALA A 109 -35.25 39.29 15.07
N SER A 110 -34.79 38.23 15.75
CA SER A 110 -33.39 38.01 16.11
C SER A 110 -32.62 37.09 15.16
N CYS A 111 -33.28 36.34 14.26
CA CYS A 111 -32.56 35.42 13.37
C CYS A 111 -32.25 36.01 11.99
N CYS A 112 -33.00 37.01 11.52
CA CYS A 112 -32.84 37.53 10.15
C CYS A 112 -31.94 38.78 10.05
N THR A 113 -31.72 39.49 11.15
CA THR A 113 -30.88 40.71 11.19
C THR A 113 -29.39 40.41 11.35
N VAL A 114 -29.03 39.24 11.89
CA VAL A 114 -27.63 38.77 12.01
C VAL A 114 -27.02 38.46 10.64
N PHE A 115 -27.83 38.02 9.66
CA PHE A 115 -27.33 37.58 8.35
C PHE A 115 -27.21 38.68 7.29
N ASN A 116 -27.81 39.87 7.47
CA ASN A 116 -27.64 40.98 6.52
C ASN A 116 -26.27 41.67 6.66
N LEU A 117 -25.68 41.62 7.87
CA LEU A 117 -24.33 42.11 8.13
C LEU A 117 -23.25 41.16 7.56
N CYS A 118 -23.56 39.85 7.48
CA CYS A 118 -22.70 38.87 6.83
C CYS A 118 -22.52 39.23 5.35
N THR A 119 -23.57 39.53 4.60
CA THR A 119 -23.48 39.83 3.15
C THR A 119 -22.54 40.99 2.80
N ILE A 120 -22.52 42.09 3.58
CA ILE A 120 -21.71 43.28 3.25
C ILE A 120 -20.25 43.15 3.74
N LYS A 121 -20.00 42.55 4.92
CA LYS A 121 -18.63 42.26 5.40
C LYS A 121 -17.97 41.12 4.65
N TYR A 122 -18.75 40.20 4.11
CA TYR A 122 -18.28 39.07 3.32
C TYR A 122 -17.84 39.55 1.93
N ASP A 123 -18.52 40.53 1.32
CA ASP A 123 -18.22 41.01 -0.04
C ASP A 123 -16.81 41.62 -0.19
N SER A 124 -16.40 42.53 0.70
CA SER A 124 -15.09 43.21 0.61
C SER A 124 -13.90 42.34 1.06
N LYS A 125 -14.12 41.47 2.07
CA LYS A 125 -13.08 40.54 2.52
C LYS A 125 -12.91 39.37 1.54
N MET A 126 -13.98 38.93 0.90
CA MET A 126 -13.94 37.85 -0.08
C MET A 126 -13.30 38.31 -1.38
N SER A 127 -13.65 39.49 -1.89
CA SER A 127 -12.99 40.07 -3.08
C SER A 127 -11.47 40.19 -2.89
N PHE A 128 -11.00 40.70 -1.74
CA PHE A 128 -9.57 40.74 -1.45
C PHE A 128 -8.92 39.34 -1.44
N LYS A 129 -9.57 38.34 -0.83
CA LYS A 129 -9.08 36.95 -0.85
C LYS A 129 -9.07 36.35 -2.25
N LEU A 130 -10.07 36.67 -3.08
CA LEU A 130 -10.15 36.22 -4.46
C LEU A 130 -8.99 36.79 -5.29
N ASP A 131 -8.67 38.08 -5.12
CA ASP A 131 -7.54 38.74 -5.78
C ASP A 131 -6.19 38.18 -5.30
N GLU A 132 -6.06 37.90 -4.01
CA GLU A 132 -4.87 37.29 -3.42
C GLU A 132 -4.59 35.90 -4.02
N ILE A 133 -5.60 35.03 -4.06
CA ILE A 133 -5.48 33.69 -4.65
C ILE A 133 -5.20 33.78 -6.15
N THR A 134 -5.85 34.70 -6.86
CA THR A 134 -5.60 34.92 -8.30
C THR A 134 -4.14 35.30 -8.55
N THR A 135 -3.58 36.18 -7.71
CA THR A 135 -2.18 36.60 -7.81
C THR A 135 -1.23 35.43 -7.53
N LYS A 136 -1.50 34.63 -6.49
CA LYS A 136 -0.70 33.43 -6.17
C LYS A 136 -0.76 32.38 -7.29
N LEU A 137 -1.93 32.16 -7.89
CA LEU A 137 -2.12 31.24 -9.02
C LEU A 137 -1.30 31.66 -10.25
N ASN A 138 -1.32 32.96 -10.59
CA ASN A 138 -0.53 33.50 -11.69
C ASN A 138 0.97 33.37 -11.41
N GLY A 139 1.41 33.65 -10.19
CA GLY A 139 2.79 33.45 -9.77
C GLY A 139 3.27 32.00 -9.93
N LEU A 140 2.41 31.02 -9.61
CA LEU A 140 2.75 29.60 -9.83
C LEU A 140 2.89 29.24 -11.31
N VAL A 141 2.11 29.85 -12.20
CA VAL A 141 2.23 29.64 -13.66
C VAL A 141 3.51 30.28 -14.21
N GLU A 142 3.90 31.45 -13.72
CA GLU A 142 5.18 32.06 -14.08
C GLU A 142 6.36 31.22 -13.59
N GLU A 143 6.34 30.78 -12.32
CA GLU A 143 7.35 29.90 -11.74
C GLU A 143 7.46 28.58 -12.51
N LYS A 144 6.33 28.01 -12.95
CA LYS A 144 6.30 26.80 -13.81
C LYS A 144 7.12 26.98 -15.08
N ASN A 145 6.97 28.12 -15.76
CA ASN A 145 7.69 28.40 -17.01
C ASN A 145 9.20 28.52 -16.76
N ILE A 146 9.59 29.14 -15.64
CA ILE A 146 11.00 29.28 -15.22
C ILE A 146 11.60 27.90 -14.88
N LEU A 147 10.81 27.00 -14.29
CA LEU A 147 11.22 25.64 -13.94
C LEU A 147 11.21 24.66 -15.14
N GLY A 148 10.80 25.12 -16.34
CA GLY A 148 10.82 24.30 -17.55
C GLY A 148 9.94 23.05 -17.48
N LEU A 149 8.79 23.12 -16.78
CA LEU A 149 7.87 21.99 -16.66
C LEU A 149 7.06 21.80 -17.95
N VAL A 150 7.00 20.56 -18.46
CA VAL A 150 6.39 20.21 -19.76
C VAL A 150 5.16 19.30 -19.64
N ASN A 151 4.26 19.39 -20.61
CA ASN A 151 3.03 18.61 -20.66
C ASN A 151 3.31 17.20 -21.19
N ASN A 152 3.30 16.19 -20.32
CA ASN A 152 3.34 14.78 -20.73
C ASN A 152 1.92 14.20 -20.63
N VAL A 153 1.21 14.14 -21.77
CA VAL A 153 -0.17 13.65 -21.83
C VAL A 153 -0.14 12.15 -22.16
N GLU A 154 -0.09 11.30 -21.14
CA GLU A 154 -0.52 9.90 -21.27
C GLU A 154 -1.39 9.51 -20.07
N ARG A 155 -2.71 9.48 -20.31
CA ARG A 155 -3.71 8.95 -19.38
C ARG A 155 -4.10 7.54 -19.83
N SER A 156 -3.49 6.52 -19.23
CA SER A 156 -4.01 5.15 -19.31
C SER A 156 -4.94 4.88 -18.12
N ASN A 157 -6.26 4.90 -18.38
CA ASN A 157 -7.27 4.52 -17.40
C ASN A 157 -7.49 3.00 -17.45
N GLY A 158 -6.73 2.24 -16.66
CA GLY A 158 -7.00 0.83 -16.40
C GLY A 158 -7.79 0.64 -15.10
N LYS A 159 -9.06 0.24 -15.19
CA LYS A 159 -9.83 -0.23 -14.02
C LYS A 159 -9.23 -1.57 -13.55
N SER A 160 -8.70 -1.63 -12.33
CA SER A 160 -8.23 -2.87 -11.71
C SER A 160 -9.01 -3.14 -10.44
N GLY A 161 -9.91 -4.13 -10.47
CA GLY A 161 -10.46 -4.73 -9.26
C GLY A 161 -9.35 -5.50 -8.53
N ARG A 162 -9.17 -5.22 -7.24
CA ARG A 162 -8.17 -5.88 -6.40
C ARG A 162 -8.75 -7.18 -5.84
N LEU A 163 -7.96 -8.25 -5.87
CA LEU A 163 -8.29 -9.55 -5.26
C LEU A 163 -7.54 -9.71 -3.94
N GLU A 164 -8.20 -10.35 -2.98
CA GLU A 164 -7.66 -10.72 -1.66
C GLU A 164 -6.56 -11.78 -1.80
N GLU A 165 -5.51 -11.70 -0.97
CA GLU A 165 -4.46 -12.73 -0.92
C GLU A 165 -4.90 -13.88 0.00
N THR A 166 -4.65 -15.11 -0.44
CA THR A 166 -5.05 -16.35 0.27
C THR A 166 -3.82 -17.23 0.49
N SER A 167 -3.94 -18.28 1.30
CA SER A 167 -2.91 -19.32 1.46
C SER A 167 -2.63 -20.13 0.18
N LEU A 168 -3.44 -19.92 -0.87
CA LEU A 168 -3.25 -20.56 -2.17
C LEU A 168 -2.16 -19.85 -2.96
N VAL A 169 -1.18 -20.63 -3.39
CA VAL A 169 -0.11 -20.15 -4.26
C VAL A 169 -0.18 -20.84 -5.60
N ASP A 170 -0.11 -20.06 -6.67
CA ASP A 170 0.12 -20.58 -8.01
C ASP A 170 1.57 -21.07 -8.12
N LEU A 171 1.77 -22.35 -7.81
CA LEU A 171 3.08 -23.01 -7.83
C LEU A 171 3.79 -22.87 -9.19
N SER A 172 3.03 -22.70 -10.29
CA SER A 172 3.59 -22.53 -11.64
C SER A 172 4.34 -21.20 -11.84
N ARG A 173 4.20 -20.27 -10.89
CA ARG A 173 4.84 -18.94 -10.93
C ARG A 173 6.04 -18.80 -10.02
N ILE A 174 6.42 -19.87 -9.32
CA ILE A 174 7.58 -19.86 -8.44
C ILE A 174 8.78 -20.34 -9.24
N VAL A 175 9.88 -19.59 -9.15
CA VAL A 175 11.10 -19.86 -9.93
C VAL A 175 12.29 -19.96 -8.99
N GLY A 176 13.08 -21.03 -9.15
CA GLY A 176 14.40 -21.16 -8.51
C GLY A 176 14.36 -21.45 -7.01
N ARG A 177 13.29 -22.06 -6.50
CA ARG A 177 13.12 -22.42 -5.08
C ARG A 177 13.00 -23.92 -4.84
N ASP A 178 13.24 -24.73 -5.87
CA ASP A 178 13.17 -26.19 -5.79
C ASP A 178 14.17 -26.70 -4.74
N GLY A 179 15.47 -26.39 -4.89
CA GLY A 179 16.50 -26.80 -3.93
C GLY A 179 16.21 -26.40 -2.48
N ASP A 180 15.72 -25.17 -2.28
CA ASP A 180 15.33 -24.68 -0.95
C ASP A 180 14.16 -25.49 -0.37
N LYS A 181 13.18 -25.84 -1.21
CA LYS A 181 12.04 -26.68 -0.87
C LYS A 181 12.51 -28.07 -0.48
N GLU A 182 13.36 -28.73 -1.26
CA GLU A 182 13.84 -30.09 -0.95
C GLU A 182 14.58 -30.15 0.40
N VAL A 183 15.44 -29.16 0.69
CA VAL A 183 16.14 -29.09 1.98
C VAL A 183 15.15 -28.94 3.13
N LEU A 184 14.17 -28.03 3.01
CA LEU A 184 13.18 -27.80 4.05
C LEU A 184 12.20 -28.97 4.20
N LEU A 185 11.85 -29.68 3.13
CA LEU A 185 11.07 -30.92 3.22
C LEU A 185 11.81 -31.98 4.03
N GLY A 186 13.12 -32.15 3.80
CA GLY A 186 13.95 -33.03 4.61
C GLY A 186 13.95 -32.69 6.10
N LYS A 187 13.92 -31.38 6.43
CA LYS A 187 13.82 -30.89 7.82
C LYS A 187 12.43 -31.13 8.45
N LEU A 188 11.36 -30.96 7.66
CA LEU A 188 9.98 -31.12 8.12
C LEU A 188 9.57 -32.58 8.30
N LEU A 189 9.97 -33.44 7.36
CA LEU A 189 9.59 -34.87 7.31
C LEU A 189 10.66 -35.78 7.93
N GLY A 190 11.84 -35.25 8.24
CA GLY A 190 12.95 -35.98 8.85
C GLY A 190 12.64 -36.49 10.25
N ARG A 191 13.28 -37.61 10.64
CA ARG A 191 13.19 -38.16 11.99
C ARG A 191 13.91 -37.26 12.99
N GLU A 192 13.28 -37.03 14.14
CA GLU A 192 13.85 -36.17 15.18
C GLU A 192 14.98 -36.86 15.96
N SER A 193 15.90 -36.06 16.50
CA SER A 193 16.77 -36.47 17.61
C SER A 193 15.88 -36.79 18.82
N ARG A 194 16.21 -37.85 19.55
CA ARG A 194 15.28 -38.65 20.37
C ARG A 194 14.60 -37.95 21.58
N ASP A 195 14.80 -36.66 21.81
CA ASP A 195 14.42 -36.00 23.07
C ASP A 195 13.39 -34.85 22.96
N GLU A 196 12.96 -34.42 21.76
CA GLU A 196 11.96 -33.34 21.60
C GLU A 196 10.70 -33.83 20.86
N ASN A 197 9.52 -33.46 21.35
CA ASN A 197 8.23 -33.78 20.69
C ASN A 197 7.86 -32.79 19.58
N VAL A 198 8.33 -31.54 19.71
CA VAL A 198 8.04 -30.43 18.82
C VAL A 198 9.35 -29.71 18.51
N SER A 199 9.65 -29.51 17.23
CA SER A 199 10.83 -28.76 16.81
C SER A 199 10.48 -27.58 15.91
N ILE A 200 11.37 -26.59 15.89
CA ILE A 200 11.15 -25.31 15.21
C ILE A 200 12.09 -25.19 14.01
N VAL A 201 11.52 -24.78 12.88
CA VAL A 201 12.21 -24.54 11.62
C VAL A 201 12.05 -23.07 11.25
N SER A 202 13.07 -22.26 11.52
CA SER A 202 13.05 -20.84 11.18
C SER A 202 13.59 -20.58 9.77
N ILE A 203 12.82 -19.89 8.93
CA ILE A 203 13.25 -19.37 7.63
C ILE A 203 13.58 -17.89 7.79
N VAL A 204 14.86 -17.55 7.68
CA VAL A 204 15.38 -16.20 7.94
C VAL A 204 15.88 -15.58 6.64
N GLY A 205 15.62 -14.30 6.41
CA GLY A 205 16.12 -13.62 5.21
C GLY A 205 15.50 -12.24 4.98
N LEU A 206 16.02 -11.53 3.97
CA LEU A 206 15.66 -10.15 3.66
C LEU A 206 14.17 -9.95 3.35
N GLY A 207 13.70 -8.70 3.43
CA GLY A 207 12.36 -8.34 2.97
C GLY A 207 12.20 -8.61 1.47
N GLY A 208 11.09 -9.22 1.06
CA GLY A 208 10.80 -9.50 -0.36
C GLY A 208 11.61 -10.65 -0.98
N ILE A 209 12.38 -11.41 -0.19
CA ILE A 209 13.20 -12.54 -0.66
C ILE A 209 12.39 -13.82 -0.96
N GLY A 210 11.15 -13.90 -0.48
CA GLY A 210 10.24 -15.03 -0.75
C GLY A 210 10.06 -16.05 0.40
N LYS A 211 10.32 -15.68 1.66
CA LYS A 211 10.15 -16.57 2.82
C LYS A 211 8.72 -17.09 2.97
N THR A 212 7.75 -16.16 3.02
CA THR A 212 6.31 -16.46 3.06
C THR A 212 5.92 -17.36 1.89
N THR A 213 6.40 -17.05 0.67
CA THR A 213 6.15 -17.88 -0.51
C THR A 213 6.70 -19.29 -0.35
N LEU A 214 7.91 -19.45 0.17
CA LEU A 214 8.52 -20.77 0.41
C LEU A 214 7.77 -21.55 1.50
N ALA A 215 7.39 -20.89 2.60
CA ALA A 215 6.56 -21.50 3.64
C ALA A 215 5.19 -21.93 3.07
N GLN A 216 4.57 -21.13 2.20
CA GLN A 216 3.31 -21.51 1.52
C GLN A 216 3.50 -22.72 0.60
N VAL A 217 4.64 -22.83 -0.11
CA VAL A 217 4.97 -24.02 -0.92
C VAL A 217 5.02 -25.26 -0.04
N LEU A 218 5.71 -25.18 1.10
CA LEU A 218 5.84 -26.30 2.03
C LEU A 218 4.49 -26.67 2.65
N TYR A 219 3.74 -25.68 3.13
CA TYR A 219 2.44 -25.87 3.76
C TYR A 219 1.40 -26.51 2.80
N ASN A 220 1.51 -26.22 1.51
CA ASN A 220 0.63 -26.76 0.48
C ASN A 220 1.17 -28.04 -0.19
N ASP A 221 2.37 -28.49 0.18
CA ASP A 221 2.96 -29.70 -0.38
C ASP A 221 2.17 -30.94 0.04
N LYS A 222 2.00 -31.88 -0.89
CA LYS A 222 1.20 -33.08 -0.67
C LYS A 222 1.80 -33.96 0.45
N GLU A 223 3.12 -34.15 0.45
CA GLU A 223 3.76 -35.00 1.46
C GLU A 223 3.64 -34.39 2.85
N VAL A 224 3.74 -33.07 2.95
CA VAL A 224 3.54 -32.32 4.20
C VAL A 224 2.09 -32.47 4.67
N ARG A 225 1.11 -32.21 3.81
CA ARG A 225 -0.32 -32.33 4.17
C ARG A 225 -0.72 -33.74 4.59
N ASP A 226 -0.17 -34.75 3.94
CA ASP A 226 -0.44 -36.15 4.28
C ASP A 226 0.26 -36.57 5.60
N HIS A 227 1.34 -35.87 5.98
CA HIS A 227 2.13 -36.16 7.18
C HIS A 227 1.58 -35.54 8.47
N PHE A 228 1.01 -34.34 8.40
CA PHE A 228 0.53 -33.59 9.56
C PHE A 228 -0.99 -33.66 9.70
N LYS A 229 -1.49 -34.09 10.87
CA LYS A 229 -2.92 -34.25 11.13
C LYS A 229 -3.63 -32.91 11.34
N LEU A 230 -2.94 -31.95 11.95
CA LEU A 230 -3.44 -30.60 12.18
C LEU A 230 -2.49 -29.61 11.55
N MET A 231 -3.04 -28.60 10.88
CA MET A 231 -2.25 -27.55 10.23
C MET A 231 -2.89 -26.20 10.50
N SER A 232 -2.08 -25.19 10.77
CA SER A 232 -2.53 -23.80 10.93
C SER A 232 -1.51 -22.83 10.35
N TRP A 233 -2.01 -21.72 9.80
CA TRP A 233 -1.20 -20.64 9.27
C TRP A 233 -1.62 -19.32 9.91
N VAL A 234 -0.72 -18.71 10.67
CA VAL A 234 -0.97 -17.43 11.33
C VAL A 234 0.07 -16.41 10.88
N CYS A 235 -0.41 -15.30 10.33
CA CYS A 235 0.41 -14.11 10.14
C CYS A 235 0.53 -13.37 11.47
N VAL A 236 1.75 -13.09 11.92
CA VAL A 236 2.02 -12.43 13.20
C VAL A 236 2.21 -10.94 12.95
N SER A 237 1.30 -10.12 13.49
CA SER A 237 1.41 -8.66 13.47
C SER A 237 2.61 -8.14 14.26
N ASP A 238 2.98 -6.88 14.05
CA ASP A 238 4.04 -6.22 14.83
C ASP A 238 3.76 -6.23 16.35
N GLU A 239 2.48 -6.15 16.75
CA GLU A 239 2.06 -6.43 18.12
C GLU A 239 1.95 -7.94 18.33
N PHE A 240 2.84 -8.49 19.17
CA PHE A 240 2.87 -9.91 19.48
C PHE A 240 1.80 -10.28 20.52
N ASP A 241 0.56 -10.39 20.07
CA ASP A 241 -0.56 -10.74 20.92
C ASP A 241 -0.73 -12.27 21.03
N VAL A 242 -0.19 -12.85 22.10
CA VAL A 242 -0.26 -14.28 22.40
C VAL A 242 -1.70 -14.81 22.40
N PHE A 243 -2.67 -14.01 22.85
CA PHE A 243 -4.08 -14.41 22.87
C PHE A 243 -4.64 -14.51 21.46
N ASN A 244 -4.45 -13.48 20.64
CA ASN A 244 -4.97 -13.48 19.27
C ASN A 244 -4.28 -14.54 18.39
N ILE A 245 -2.96 -14.74 18.55
CA ILE A 245 -2.23 -15.82 17.87
C ILE A 245 -2.76 -17.19 18.30
N SER A 246 -2.86 -17.46 19.60
CA SER A 246 -3.39 -18.73 20.12
C SER A 246 -4.82 -18.99 19.63
N LYS A 247 -5.63 -17.94 19.50
CA LYS A 247 -7.02 -18.01 19.04
C LYS A 247 -7.10 -18.32 17.55
N ALA A 248 -6.23 -17.71 16.74
CA ALA A 248 -6.13 -18.03 15.31
C ALA A 248 -5.72 -19.49 15.10
N ILE A 249 -4.70 -19.95 15.82
CA ILE A 249 -4.27 -21.36 15.78
C ILE A 249 -5.43 -22.28 16.17
N PHE A 250 -6.10 -21.98 17.28
CA PHE A 250 -7.22 -22.80 17.78
C PHE A 250 -8.32 -22.95 16.73
N LYS A 251 -8.69 -21.87 16.03
CA LYS A 251 -9.71 -21.90 14.97
C LYS A 251 -9.29 -22.80 13.80
N ASP A 252 -8.08 -22.64 13.30
CA ASP A 252 -7.57 -23.40 12.15
C ASP A 252 -7.48 -24.90 12.43
N VAL A 253 -7.12 -25.31 13.65
CA VAL A 253 -7.01 -26.73 14.02
C VAL A 253 -8.36 -27.40 14.33
N GLY A 254 -9.48 -26.82 13.88
CA GLY A 254 -10.82 -27.33 14.11
C GLY A 254 -11.34 -27.06 15.53
N GLY A 255 -10.95 -25.92 16.10
CA GLY A 255 -11.57 -25.36 17.29
C GLY A 255 -12.97 -24.83 16.98
N GLU A 256 -13.87 -25.01 17.92
CA GLU A 256 -15.24 -24.48 17.82
C GLU A 256 -15.22 -22.95 17.95
N ASP A 257 -16.22 -22.26 17.41
CA ASP A 257 -16.41 -20.82 17.63
C ASP A 257 -16.89 -20.54 19.06
N LYS A 258 -15.98 -20.75 20.02
CA LYS A 258 -16.16 -20.47 21.44
C LYS A 258 -15.57 -19.10 21.78
N LYS A 259 -16.28 -18.34 22.61
CA LYS A 259 -15.71 -17.14 23.22
C LYS A 259 -14.83 -17.55 24.40
N PHE A 260 -13.58 -17.11 24.38
CA PHE A 260 -12.65 -17.27 25.50
C PHE A 260 -12.55 -15.94 26.24
N GLU A 261 -12.71 -15.98 27.56
CA GLU A 261 -12.63 -14.79 28.42
C GLU A 261 -11.19 -14.53 28.87
N THR A 262 -10.35 -15.56 28.90
CA THR A 262 -8.96 -15.48 29.38
C THR A 262 -8.02 -16.30 28.52
N LEU A 263 -6.74 -15.91 28.48
CA LEU A 263 -5.68 -16.67 27.81
C LEU A 263 -5.56 -18.10 28.36
N ASN A 264 -5.71 -18.27 29.68
CA ASN A 264 -5.61 -19.58 30.32
C ASN A 264 -6.66 -20.57 29.78
N GLN A 265 -7.93 -20.15 29.67
CA GLN A 265 -9.00 -21.00 29.12
C GLN A 265 -8.71 -21.40 27.66
N LEU A 266 -8.25 -20.44 26.86
CA LEU A 266 -7.88 -20.66 25.47
C LEU A 266 -6.73 -21.65 25.34
N GLN A 267 -5.64 -21.42 26.07
CA GLN A 267 -4.46 -22.28 26.02
C GLN A 267 -4.74 -23.70 26.53
N LEU A 268 -5.50 -23.88 27.62
CA LEU A 268 -5.91 -25.21 28.08
C LEU A 268 -6.70 -25.97 27.00
N THR A 269 -7.67 -25.30 26.36
CA THR A 269 -8.48 -25.91 25.30
C THR A 269 -7.63 -26.22 24.05
N LEU A 270 -6.67 -25.34 23.73
CA LEU A 270 -5.72 -25.57 22.64
C LEU A 270 -4.80 -26.77 22.93
N THR A 271 -4.28 -26.88 24.15
CA THR A 271 -3.49 -28.03 24.62
C THR A 271 -4.26 -29.33 24.42
N GLU A 272 -5.52 -29.40 24.83
CA GLU A 272 -6.37 -30.58 24.63
C GLU A 272 -6.55 -30.93 23.14
N LYS A 273 -6.69 -29.91 22.27
CA LYS A 273 -6.82 -30.12 20.83
C LYS A 273 -5.54 -30.64 20.19
N LEU A 274 -4.37 -30.18 20.63
CA LEU A 274 -3.06 -30.57 20.09
C LEU A 274 -2.53 -31.88 20.69
N ALA A 275 -2.98 -32.26 21.87
CA ALA A 275 -2.49 -33.42 22.61
C ALA A 275 -2.42 -34.70 21.76
N ASN A 276 -1.25 -35.33 21.74
CA ASN A 276 -0.97 -36.58 21.02
C ASN A 276 -1.29 -36.55 19.52
N LYS A 277 -1.37 -35.37 18.90
CA LYS A 277 -1.53 -35.23 17.45
C LYS A 277 -0.26 -34.62 16.87
N ARG A 278 0.11 -35.09 15.68
CA ARG A 278 1.18 -34.48 14.92
C ARG A 278 0.64 -33.25 14.20
N PHE A 279 1.22 -32.09 14.46
CA PHE A 279 0.75 -30.83 13.88
C PHE A 279 1.88 -30.07 13.18
N LEU A 280 1.50 -29.20 12.24
CA LEU A 280 2.36 -28.19 11.63
C LEU A 280 1.73 -26.81 11.84
N LEU A 281 2.43 -25.94 12.56
CA LEU A 281 2.03 -24.54 12.73
C LEU A 281 2.96 -23.64 11.93
N VAL A 282 2.42 -22.68 11.20
CA VAL A 282 3.22 -21.64 10.53
C VAL A 282 2.95 -20.30 11.20
N LEU A 283 4.02 -19.68 11.70
CA LEU A 283 4.05 -18.32 12.22
C LEU A 283 4.79 -17.44 11.21
N ASP A 284 4.04 -16.69 10.39
CA ASP A 284 4.58 -15.90 9.29
C ASP A 284 4.86 -14.45 9.72
N ASP A 285 5.98 -13.90 9.24
CA ASP A 285 6.52 -12.54 9.48
C ASP A 285 6.68 -12.16 10.97
N VAL A 286 7.32 -13.00 11.78
CA VAL A 286 7.54 -12.72 13.21
C VAL A 286 8.65 -11.68 13.45
N TRP A 287 8.36 -10.65 14.27
CA TRP A 287 9.29 -9.58 14.63
C TRP A 287 9.72 -9.56 16.10
N ASN A 288 8.98 -10.25 16.96
CA ASN A 288 9.15 -10.21 18.41
C ASN A 288 10.43 -10.93 18.87
N GLU A 289 11.21 -10.26 19.72
CA GLU A 289 12.44 -10.78 20.31
C GLU A 289 12.28 -11.06 21.82
N ASN A 290 11.06 -10.95 22.35
CA ASN A 290 10.77 -11.23 23.75
C ASN A 290 10.64 -12.74 23.99
N TYR A 291 11.58 -13.28 24.75
CA TYR A 291 11.61 -14.70 25.11
C TYR A 291 10.41 -15.12 25.96
N ASP A 292 9.97 -14.29 26.91
CA ASP A 292 8.89 -14.66 27.84
C ASP A 292 7.54 -14.79 27.13
N GLU A 293 7.28 -13.92 26.16
CA GLU A 293 6.07 -13.98 25.33
C GLU A 293 6.08 -15.19 24.41
N TRP A 294 7.25 -15.55 23.88
CA TRP A 294 7.42 -16.78 23.10
C TRP A 294 7.20 -18.02 23.96
N GLU A 295 7.87 -18.12 25.11
CA GLU A 295 7.70 -19.21 26.06
C GLU A 295 6.23 -19.38 26.43
N LEU A 296 5.51 -18.27 26.68
CA LEU A 296 4.09 -18.27 26.95
C LEU A 296 3.25 -18.81 25.78
N LEU A 297 3.56 -18.44 24.54
CA LEU A 297 2.87 -18.94 23.34
C LEU A 297 3.11 -20.44 23.11
N GLN A 298 4.30 -20.95 23.43
CA GLN A 298 4.67 -22.35 23.20
C GLN A 298 4.05 -23.35 24.16
N ARG A 299 3.61 -22.93 25.35
CA ARG A 299 3.11 -23.84 26.40
C ARG A 299 2.08 -24.87 25.91
N PRO A 300 1.12 -24.54 25.03
CA PRO A 300 0.16 -25.51 24.53
C PRO A 300 0.75 -26.55 23.56
N PHE A 301 1.92 -26.29 22.99
CA PHE A 301 2.50 -27.10 21.91
C PHE A 301 3.21 -28.34 22.45
N VAL A 302 3.75 -28.28 23.67
CA VAL A 302 4.62 -29.32 24.27
C VAL A 302 3.99 -30.71 24.38
N VAL A 303 2.65 -30.79 24.36
CA VAL A 303 1.87 -32.05 24.39
C VAL A 303 1.67 -32.68 23.01
N GLY A 304 2.24 -32.09 21.96
CA GLY A 304 2.21 -32.62 20.60
C GLY A 304 2.83 -34.00 20.48
N ALA A 305 2.41 -34.77 19.48
CA ALA A 305 3.06 -36.04 19.18
C ALA A 305 4.46 -35.80 18.57
N PRO A 306 5.43 -36.71 18.78
CA PRO A 306 6.75 -36.63 18.16
C PRO A 306 6.71 -36.39 16.65
N GLY A 307 7.59 -35.51 16.18
CA GLY A 307 7.62 -35.03 14.80
C GLY A 307 6.68 -33.85 14.53
N SER A 308 6.10 -33.20 15.55
CA SER A 308 5.34 -31.96 15.34
C SER A 308 6.29 -30.79 15.03
N LYS A 309 5.88 -29.89 14.14
CA LYS A 309 6.75 -28.82 13.64
C LYS A 309 6.12 -27.45 13.78
N VAL A 310 6.95 -26.44 14.04
CA VAL A 310 6.59 -25.03 13.92
C VAL A 310 7.51 -24.38 12.89
N ILE A 311 6.95 -23.84 11.80
CA ILE A 311 7.69 -23.02 10.84
C ILE A 311 7.56 -21.57 11.28
N VAL A 312 8.68 -20.86 11.34
CA VAL A 312 8.71 -19.43 11.63
C VAL A 312 9.34 -18.72 10.43
N THR A 313 8.71 -17.68 9.90
CA THR A 313 9.38 -16.80 8.92
C THR A 313 9.73 -15.48 9.59
N THR A 314 10.96 -15.00 9.41
CA THR A 314 11.40 -13.73 10.01
C THR A 314 12.50 -13.05 9.20
N ARG A 315 12.66 -11.75 9.40
CA ARG A 315 13.79 -10.98 8.84
C ARG A 315 14.99 -10.94 9.78
N LYS A 316 14.80 -11.28 11.05
CA LYS A 316 15.80 -11.08 12.09
C LYS A 316 16.31 -12.42 12.59
N THR A 317 17.63 -12.63 12.51
CA THR A 317 18.26 -13.83 13.08
C THR A 317 18.04 -13.93 14.58
N MET A 318 17.96 -12.79 15.30
CA MET A 318 17.67 -12.76 16.73
C MET A 318 16.34 -13.43 17.10
N VAL A 319 15.30 -13.26 16.28
CA VAL A 319 14.00 -13.92 16.49
C VAL A 319 14.15 -15.45 16.42
N ALA A 320 14.91 -15.96 15.45
CA ALA A 320 15.18 -17.39 15.34
C ALA A 320 15.96 -17.93 16.57
N SER A 321 16.90 -17.14 17.11
CA SER A 321 17.64 -17.50 18.31
C SER A 321 16.77 -17.47 19.57
N VAL A 322 15.94 -16.44 19.76
CA VAL A 322 15.00 -16.34 20.88
C VAL A 322 14.01 -17.49 20.85
N MET A 323 13.63 -17.94 19.66
CA MET A 323 12.71 -19.05 19.51
C MET A 323 13.33 -20.43 19.75
N ASP A 324 14.62 -20.49 20.09
CA ASP A 324 15.40 -21.73 20.22
C ASP A 324 15.24 -22.63 18.98
N SER A 325 15.32 -22.01 17.81
CA SER A 325 15.14 -22.70 16.54
C SER A 325 16.31 -23.64 16.27
N VAL A 326 16.10 -24.92 16.55
CA VAL A 326 17.04 -26.03 16.27
C VAL A 326 17.50 -26.03 14.82
N GLN A 327 16.65 -25.58 13.87
CA GLN A 327 16.92 -25.71 12.44
C GLN A 327 16.75 -24.42 11.64
N THR A 328 17.51 -23.38 11.99
CA THR A 328 17.54 -22.13 11.21
C THR A 328 17.99 -22.36 9.76
N TYR A 329 17.25 -21.79 8.81
CA TYR A 329 17.50 -21.83 7.39
C TYR A 329 17.56 -20.41 6.83
N HIS A 330 18.73 -20.00 6.37
CA HIS A 330 18.92 -18.69 5.77
C HIS A 330 18.57 -18.75 4.28
N LEU A 331 17.46 -18.10 3.90
CA LEU A 331 17.01 -18.09 2.52
C LEU A 331 17.91 -17.16 1.69
N GLU A 332 18.49 -17.70 0.63
CA GLU A 332 19.39 -16.95 -0.25
C GLU A 332 18.64 -16.19 -1.36
N LEU A 333 19.35 -15.24 -1.97
CA LEU A 333 18.88 -14.51 -3.15
C LEU A 333 18.81 -15.45 -4.35
N LEU A 334 17.95 -15.13 -5.31
CA LEU A 334 17.93 -15.90 -6.56
C LEU A 334 19.25 -15.73 -7.32
N SER A 335 19.72 -16.82 -7.93
CA SER A 335 20.81 -16.73 -8.91
C SER A 335 20.40 -15.83 -10.07
N ASN A 336 21.38 -15.21 -10.75
CA ASN A 336 21.09 -14.31 -11.87
C ASN A 336 20.24 -14.97 -12.95
N GLU A 337 20.47 -16.25 -13.24
CA GLU A 337 19.70 -17.02 -14.23
C GLU A 337 18.24 -17.19 -13.81
N LYS A 338 17.99 -17.57 -12.55
CA LYS A 338 16.62 -17.73 -12.02
C LYS A 338 15.92 -16.38 -11.86
N ALA A 339 16.64 -15.35 -11.45
CA ALA A 339 16.15 -13.98 -11.37
C ALA A 339 15.75 -13.43 -12.75
N LEU A 340 16.56 -13.68 -13.79
CA LEU A 340 16.26 -13.29 -15.17
C LEU A 340 15.03 -14.04 -15.70
N SER A 341 14.91 -15.33 -15.39
CA SER A 341 13.74 -16.14 -15.74
C SER A 341 12.46 -15.61 -15.08
N LEU A 342 12.53 -15.26 -13.78
CA LEU A 342 11.40 -14.65 -13.05
C LEU A 342 11.00 -13.29 -13.65
N LEU A 343 11.97 -12.45 -14.02
CA LEU A 343 11.71 -11.19 -14.68
C LEU A 343 11.02 -11.40 -16.05
N ALA A 344 11.50 -12.35 -16.86
CA ALA A 344 10.89 -12.69 -18.14
C ALA A 344 9.44 -13.15 -17.98
N GLN A 345 9.16 -13.94 -16.94
CA GLN A 345 7.80 -14.41 -16.66
C GLN A 345 6.84 -13.27 -16.38
N HIS A 346 7.29 -12.24 -15.64
CA HIS A 346 6.44 -11.11 -15.29
C HIS A 346 6.38 -10.02 -16.36
N ALA A 347 7.48 -9.77 -17.08
CA ALA A 347 7.56 -8.77 -18.13
C ALA A 347 6.98 -9.24 -19.47
N LEU A 348 7.29 -10.47 -19.87
CA LEU A 348 6.97 -11.00 -21.21
C LEU A 348 5.88 -12.07 -21.19
N GLY A 349 5.55 -12.61 -20.01
CA GLY A 349 4.69 -13.80 -19.92
C GLY A 349 5.36 -15.05 -20.50
N LYS A 350 6.70 -15.10 -20.51
CA LYS A 350 7.53 -16.18 -21.08
C LYS A 350 8.54 -16.65 -20.05
N GLN A 351 9.10 -17.85 -20.23
CA GLN A 351 10.08 -18.41 -19.30
C GLN A 351 11.46 -17.76 -19.39
N ASN A 352 11.78 -17.14 -20.53
CA ASN A 352 13.08 -16.54 -20.79
C ASN A 352 12.99 -15.43 -21.85
N PHE A 353 14.13 -14.83 -22.18
CA PHE A 353 14.29 -13.77 -23.17
C PHE A 353 14.74 -14.28 -24.56
N ASP A 354 14.66 -15.58 -24.85
CA ASP A 354 15.25 -16.12 -26.10
C ASP A 354 14.62 -15.52 -27.36
N ALA A 355 13.32 -15.23 -27.31
CA ALA A 355 12.59 -14.55 -28.39
C ALA A 355 12.78 -13.01 -28.39
N HIS A 356 13.45 -12.44 -27.39
CA HIS A 356 13.63 -10.99 -27.21
C HIS A 356 15.09 -10.65 -26.81
N PRO A 357 16.08 -10.95 -27.67
CA PRO A 357 17.49 -10.80 -27.34
C PRO A 357 17.91 -9.35 -27.05
N THR A 358 17.26 -8.36 -27.67
CA THR A 358 17.49 -6.93 -27.42
C THR A 358 17.06 -6.51 -26.02
N LEU A 359 15.92 -7.02 -25.54
CA LEU A 359 15.43 -6.76 -24.18
C LEU A 359 16.21 -7.54 -23.12
N LYS A 360 16.85 -8.66 -23.50
CA LYS A 360 17.63 -9.49 -22.57
C LYS A 360 18.73 -8.69 -21.87
N SER A 361 19.49 -7.88 -22.61
CA SER A 361 20.58 -7.07 -22.04
C SER A 361 20.08 -6.07 -21.00
N HIS A 362 18.91 -5.48 -21.24
CA HIS A 362 18.24 -4.58 -20.31
C HIS A 362 17.75 -5.34 -19.07
N GLY A 363 17.14 -6.51 -19.29
CA GLY A 363 16.70 -7.42 -18.23
C GLY A 363 17.84 -7.83 -17.30
N GLU A 364 19.01 -8.19 -17.85
CA GLU A 364 20.21 -8.52 -17.06
C GLU A 364 20.68 -7.32 -16.21
N GLY A 365 20.67 -6.11 -16.77
CA GLY A 365 20.96 -4.89 -16.03
C GLY A 365 19.99 -4.65 -14.87
N ILE A 366 18.69 -4.84 -15.11
CA ILE A 366 17.63 -4.67 -14.10
C ILE A 366 17.76 -5.73 -13.00
N VAL A 367 18.04 -6.99 -13.36
CA VAL A 367 18.30 -8.09 -12.40
C VAL A 367 19.46 -7.73 -11.48
N LYS A 368 20.55 -7.21 -12.05
CA LYS A 368 21.72 -6.77 -11.28
C LYS A 368 21.37 -5.65 -10.29
N LYS A 369 20.56 -4.67 -10.71
CA LYS A 369 20.09 -3.58 -9.84
C LYS A 369 19.12 -4.06 -8.75
N CYS A 370 18.30 -5.07 -9.04
CA CYS A 370 17.38 -5.69 -8.07
C CYS A 370 18.09 -6.63 -7.08
N GLY A 371 19.33 -7.03 -7.36
CA GLY A 371 20.11 -7.93 -6.52
C GLY A 371 19.45 -9.29 -6.29
N GLY A 372 18.70 -9.80 -7.27
CA GLY A 372 18.06 -11.13 -7.18
C GLY A 372 16.87 -11.22 -6.22
N LEU A 373 16.31 -10.09 -5.75
CA LEU A 373 15.12 -10.07 -4.88
C LEU A 373 13.83 -10.35 -5.68
N PRO A 374 13.09 -11.45 -5.42
CA PRO A 374 11.90 -11.81 -6.18
C PRO A 374 10.82 -10.74 -6.23
N LEU A 375 10.53 -10.07 -5.09
CA LEU A 375 9.49 -9.05 -5.06
C LEU A 375 9.84 -7.82 -5.92
N ALA A 376 11.11 -7.41 -5.95
CA ALA A 376 11.59 -6.33 -6.81
C ALA A 376 11.43 -6.68 -8.29
N LEU A 377 11.86 -7.89 -8.66
CA LEU A 377 11.77 -8.42 -10.03
C LEU A 377 10.30 -8.56 -10.47
N ARG A 378 9.42 -9.00 -9.58
CA ARG A 378 7.98 -9.11 -9.87
C ARG A 378 7.33 -7.74 -10.07
N ALA A 379 7.65 -6.77 -9.23
CA ALA A 379 7.12 -5.41 -9.34
C ALA A 379 7.54 -4.76 -10.66
N LEU A 380 8.84 -4.76 -10.95
CA LEU A 380 9.37 -4.18 -12.19
C LEU A 380 9.00 -4.98 -13.42
N GLY A 381 8.94 -6.32 -13.34
CA GLY A 381 8.45 -7.13 -14.45
C GLY A 381 7.03 -6.73 -14.84
N ARG A 382 6.14 -6.48 -13.87
CA ARG A 382 4.77 -6.00 -14.16
C ARG A 382 4.74 -4.60 -14.78
N VAL A 383 5.63 -3.70 -14.35
CA VAL A 383 5.81 -2.38 -15.00
C VAL A 383 6.24 -2.58 -16.44
N LEU A 384 7.30 -3.36 -16.67
CA LEU A 384 7.86 -3.60 -17.99
C LEU A 384 6.89 -4.31 -18.95
N ARG A 385 5.91 -5.03 -18.42
CA ARG A 385 4.86 -5.66 -19.23
C ARG A 385 3.98 -4.64 -19.97
N THR A 386 3.88 -3.42 -19.48
CA THR A 386 3.14 -2.33 -20.16
C THR A 386 4.03 -1.58 -21.16
N LYS A 387 5.34 -1.82 -21.15
CA LYS A 387 6.33 -1.14 -22.00
C LYS A 387 6.60 -1.95 -23.26
N SER A 388 6.56 -1.29 -24.41
CA SER A 388 6.65 -1.95 -25.72
C SER A 388 7.98 -1.69 -26.43
N SER A 389 8.71 -0.65 -26.01
CA SER A 389 9.92 -0.19 -26.67
C SER A 389 11.19 -0.49 -25.89
N ASN A 390 12.31 -0.62 -26.61
CA ASN A 390 13.64 -0.76 -26.01
C ASN A 390 14.04 0.48 -25.19
N ASP A 391 13.61 1.67 -25.63
CA ASP A 391 13.95 2.94 -24.98
C ASP A 391 13.29 3.06 -23.60
N GLU A 392 12.04 2.62 -23.44
CA GLU A 392 11.37 2.59 -22.13
C GLU A 392 12.06 1.63 -21.14
N TRP A 393 12.54 0.48 -21.62
CA TRP A 393 13.35 -0.44 -20.80
C TRP A 393 14.67 0.21 -20.37
N ASN A 394 15.30 0.94 -21.29
CA ASN A 394 16.55 1.66 -21.04
C ASN A 394 16.36 2.84 -20.06
N GLU A 395 15.25 3.56 -20.16
CA GLU A 395 14.89 4.64 -19.23
C GLU A 395 14.70 4.09 -17.81
N LEU A 396 13.94 3.01 -17.64
CA LEU A 396 13.75 2.36 -16.34
C LEU A 396 15.07 1.83 -15.79
N LEU A 397 15.90 1.20 -16.63
CA LEU A 397 17.22 0.71 -16.24
C LEU A 397 18.13 1.87 -15.77
N ASN A 398 18.13 3.01 -16.46
CA ASN A 398 19.02 4.14 -16.16
C ASN A 398 18.42 5.20 -15.23
N SER A 399 17.23 4.97 -14.68
CA SER A 399 16.58 5.91 -13.78
C SER A 399 17.43 6.27 -12.56
N ASP A 400 17.42 7.55 -12.19
CA ASP A 400 18.15 8.03 -11.00
C ASP A 400 17.56 7.55 -9.68
N VAL A 401 16.33 6.99 -9.70
CA VAL A 401 15.71 6.37 -8.52
C VAL A 401 16.61 5.26 -7.95
N TRP A 402 17.41 4.61 -8.80
CA TRP A 402 18.41 3.61 -8.40
C TRP A 402 19.54 4.16 -7.53
N ASN A 403 19.84 5.45 -7.62
CA ASN A 403 20.96 6.10 -6.94
C ASN A 403 20.55 6.82 -5.64
N LEU A 404 19.26 6.81 -5.30
CA LEU A 404 18.78 7.44 -4.07
C LEU A 404 19.33 6.69 -2.85
N GLU A 405 19.78 7.43 -1.83
CA GLU A 405 20.10 6.85 -0.53
C GLU A 405 18.85 6.19 0.04
N ASN A 406 18.94 4.88 0.28
CA ASN A 406 17.84 4.08 0.80
C ASN A 406 18.39 3.08 1.82
N GLU A 407 17.68 2.93 2.93
CA GLU A 407 18.00 1.95 3.97
C GLU A 407 17.85 0.50 3.47
N SER A 408 17.07 0.30 2.40
CA SER A 408 16.73 -1.03 1.90
C SER A 408 16.87 -1.16 0.38
N LYS A 409 17.54 -2.24 -0.03
CA LYS A 409 17.88 -2.55 -1.43
C LYS A 409 16.65 -2.73 -2.35
N ILE A 410 15.47 -3.01 -1.78
CA ILE A 410 14.23 -3.20 -2.55
C ILE A 410 13.52 -1.87 -2.87
N LEU A 411 13.77 -0.80 -2.09
CA LEU A 411 13.01 0.45 -2.18
C LEU A 411 13.10 1.13 -3.55
N PRO A 412 14.26 1.19 -4.24
CA PRO A 412 14.32 1.77 -5.59
C PRO A 412 13.36 1.09 -6.57
N ALA A 413 13.30 -0.24 -6.57
CA ALA A 413 12.42 -1.00 -7.45
C ALA A 413 10.94 -0.75 -7.13
N LEU A 414 10.57 -0.69 -5.84
CA LEU A 414 9.20 -0.37 -5.44
C LEU A 414 8.81 1.08 -5.76
N ARG A 415 9.75 2.03 -5.62
CA ARG A 415 9.54 3.44 -6.01
C ARG A 415 9.30 3.57 -7.51
N LEU A 416 10.10 2.90 -8.34
CA LEU A 416 9.89 2.86 -9.78
C LEU A 416 8.52 2.28 -10.14
N SER A 417 8.13 1.17 -9.48
CA SER A 417 6.78 0.61 -9.66
C SER A 417 5.67 1.56 -9.20
N TYR A 418 5.90 2.36 -8.15
CA TYR A 418 4.95 3.36 -7.70
C TYR A 418 4.86 4.54 -8.67
N TYR A 419 5.97 4.99 -9.24
CA TYR A 419 5.98 6.11 -10.18
C TYR A 419 5.27 5.80 -11.50
N ASP A 420 5.28 4.53 -11.93
CA ASP A 420 4.55 4.05 -13.11
C ASP A 420 3.03 3.92 -12.92
N LEU A 421 2.53 3.94 -11.67
CA LEU A 421 1.09 3.87 -11.42
C LEU A 421 0.35 5.12 -11.95
N PRO A 422 -0.89 5.00 -12.44
CA PRO A 422 -1.76 6.15 -12.65
C PRO A 422 -1.97 6.99 -11.38
N PRO A 423 -2.16 8.33 -11.47
CA PRO A 423 -2.26 9.21 -10.30
C PRO A 423 -3.29 8.77 -9.25
N HIS A 424 -4.47 8.31 -9.68
CA HIS A 424 -5.52 7.86 -8.77
C HIS A 424 -5.12 6.60 -7.98
N LEU A 425 -4.39 5.66 -8.59
CA LEU A 425 -3.90 4.46 -7.89
C LEU A 425 -2.77 4.80 -6.91
N LYS A 426 -1.94 5.80 -7.22
CA LYS A 426 -0.93 6.26 -6.29
C LYS A 426 -1.53 6.84 -5.00
N GLN A 427 -2.70 7.50 -5.09
CA GLN A 427 -3.45 7.99 -3.93
C GLN A 427 -4.03 6.85 -3.11
N MET A 428 -4.68 5.90 -3.77
CA MET A 428 -5.23 4.72 -3.10
C MET A 428 -4.13 3.92 -2.40
N PHE A 429 -2.96 3.78 -3.02
CA PHE A 429 -1.80 3.16 -2.39
C PHE A 429 -1.29 3.96 -1.20
N ALA A 430 -1.20 5.30 -1.32
CA ALA A 430 -0.81 6.15 -0.19
C ALA A 430 -1.79 6.04 0.98
N TYR A 431 -3.10 5.92 0.72
CA TYR A 431 -4.11 5.73 1.75
C TYR A 431 -3.88 4.46 2.60
N CYS A 432 -3.26 3.42 2.02
CA CYS A 432 -2.88 2.22 2.77
C CYS A 432 -1.92 2.49 3.94
N CYS A 433 -1.19 3.63 3.97
CA CYS A 433 -0.30 3.95 5.09
C CYS A 433 -1.04 4.38 6.36
N LEU A 434 -2.34 4.66 6.28
CA LEU A 434 -3.17 5.01 7.44
C LEU A 434 -3.60 3.77 8.23
N PHE A 435 -3.43 2.58 7.66
CA PHE A 435 -3.80 1.33 8.32
C PHE A 435 -2.59 0.74 9.05
N PRO A 436 -2.83 0.04 10.17
CA PRO A 436 -1.80 -0.76 10.81
C PRO A 436 -1.19 -1.77 9.83
N LYS A 437 0.04 -2.19 10.13
CA LYS A 437 0.68 -3.24 9.35
C LYS A 437 -0.16 -4.53 9.39
N ASP A 438 -0.18 -5.25 8.27
CA ASP A 438 -0.92 -6.50 8.07
C ASP A 438 -2.45 -6.39 8.26
N TYR A 439 -2.99 -5.17 8.19
CA TYR A 439 -4.43 -4.93 8.19
C TYR A 439 -5.12 -5.69 7.04
N VAL A 440 -6.06 -6.55 7.40
CA VAL A 440 -6.87 -7.30 6.44
C VAL A 440 -7.98 -6.40 5.92
N PHE A 441 -7.88 -5.99 4.65
CA PHE A 441 -8.93 -5.26 3.97
C PHE A 441 -10.08 -6.20 3.63
N ILE A 442 -11.19 -6.08 4.36
CA ILE A 442 -12.40 -6.86 4.07
C ILE A 442 -13.12 -6.19 2.90
N SER A 443 -13.32 -6.93 1.80
CA SER A 443 -14.22 -6.52 0.74
C SER A 443 -15.65 -6.43 1.28
N LEU A 444 -16.17 -5.23 1.51
CA LEU A 444 -17.62 -5.00 1.60
C LEU A 444 -18.19 -5.12 0.18
N ALA A 445 -18.44 -6.36 -0.26
CA ALA A 445 -19.27 -6.60 -1.44
C ALA A 445 -20.65 -6.00 -1.18
N LYS A 446 -21.00 -4.93 -1.91
CA LYS A 446 -22.37 -4.46 -2.08
C LYS A 446 -22.74 -4.55 -3.54
#